data_AF-A0A972Y1P0-F1
#
_entry.id   AF-A0A972Y1P0-F1
#
_cell.length_a   1.000
_cell.length_b   1.000
_cell.length_c   1.000
_cell.angle_alpha   90.00
_cell.angle_beta   90.00
_cell.angle_gamma   90.00
#
_symmetry.space_group_name_H-M   'P 1'
#
loop_
_entity.id
_entity.type
_entity.pdbx_description
1 polymer ?
#
loop_
_entity_poly.entity_id
_entity_poly.type
_entity_poly.pdbx_seq_one_letter_code
_entity_poly.pdbx_strand_id
1 'polypeptide(L)'
;MKEKLIAVLLLFCLFSCIQDDDQSGDEPISDFQAVIMQRAAFENSIELQDPKPIEETGKIYVKGTELYINEPYKGFHIIDNTDPTNPTPIKYLVTPGATDLIFKQDSFYINQAVDLVALKFDTGFNQVTETRRILGVFPSIRSPQGFQAYTEEGQIVVNWIEN
;
A
#
# COMPACT_ATOMS: atom_id res chain seq x y z
N MET A 1 -24.47 4.14 -57.95
CA MET A 1 -23.66 5.21 -57.33
C MET A 1 -23.72 5.19 -55.81
N LYS A 2 -24.89 4.96 -55.19
CA LYS A 2 -25.04 4.85 -53.72
C LYS A 2 -24.25 3.69 -53.11
N GLU A 3 -24.20 2.52 -53.75
CA GLU A 3 -23.45 1.36 -53.25
C GLU A 3 -21.92 1.55 -53.29
N LYS A 4 -21.42 2.25 -54.31
CA LYS A 4 -20.00 2.65 -54.38
C LYS A 4 -19.65 3.75 -53.35
N LEU A 5 -20.63 4.59 -52.98
CA LEU A 5 -20.46 5.63 -51.96
C LEU A 5 -20.41 5.03 -50.54
N ILE A 6 -21.21 3.98 -50.28
CA ILE A 6 -21.19 3.23 -49.00
C ILE A 6 -19.86 2.49 -48.82
N ALA A 7 -19.32 1.89 -49.88
CA ALA A 7 -18.02 1.22 -49.84
C ALA A 7 -16.85 2.18 -49.55
N VAL A 8 -16.91 3.41 -50.05
CA VAL A 8 -15.88 4.45 -49.78
C VAL A 8 -15.99 4.99 -48.35
N LEU A 9 -17.20 5.08 -47.79
CA LEU A 9 -17.41 5.51 -46.40
C LEU A 9 -16.92 4.47 -45.37
N LEU A 10 -17.12 3.17 -45.66
CA LEU A 10 -16.62 2.05 -44.84
C LEU A 10 -15.08 1.94 -44.84
N LEU A 11 -14.42 2.35 -45.94
CA LEU A 11 -12.95 2.34 -46.03
C LEU A 11 -12.30 3.45 -45.18
N PHE A 12 -13.00 4.57 -44.96
CA PHE A 12 -12.54 5.67 -44.09
C PHE A 12 -12.62 5.34 -42.59
N CYS A 13 -13.52 4.44 -42.19
CA CYS A 13 -13.62 3.99 -40.80
C CYS A 13 -12.45 3.10 -40.35
N LEU A 14 -11.68 2.52 -41.27
CA LEU A 14 -10.54 1.65 -40.94
C LEU A 14 -9.23 2.42 -40.69
N PHE A 15 -9.18 3.73 -40.96
CA PHE A 15 -8.00 4.57 -40.72
C PHE A 15 -8.08 5.39 -39.42
N SER A 16 -9.19 5.30 -38.66
CA SER A 16 -9.37 6.10 -37.44
C SER A 16 -8.61 5.56 -36.21
N CYS A 17 -7.79 4.52 -36.36
CA CYS A 17 -6.94 3.98 -35.30
C CYS A 17 -5.47 3.87 -35.72
N ILE A 18 -4.94 4.90 -36.39
CA ILE A 18 -3.51 5.16 -36.36
C ILE A 18 -3.35 6.31 -35.37
N GLN A 19 -3.30 5.97 -34.08
CA GLN A 19 -2.66 6.85 -33.12
C GLN A 19 -1.18 6.82 -33.49
N ASP A 20 -0.68 7.92 -34.04
CA ASP A 20 0.74 8.22 -34.05
C ASP A 20 1.17 8.31 -32.58
N ASP A 21 1.55 7.18 -31.99
CA ASP A 21 2.39 7.15 -30.80
C ASP A 21 3.82 7.45 -31.25
N ASP A 22 4.03 8.67 -31.75
CA ASP A 22 5.35 9.30 -31.77
C ASP A 22 5.70 9.66 -30.33
N GLN A 23 5.94 8.64 -29.49
CA GLN A 23 6.61 8.82 -28.20
C GLN A 23 8.12 8.70 -28.39
N SER A 24 8.66 9.61 -29.20
CA SER A 24 10.04 10.07 -29.01
C SER A 24 10.02 11.23 -28.01
N GLY A 25 9.75 10.92 -26.76
CA GLY A 25 9.91 11.81 -25.63
C GLY A 25 10.35 10.94 -24.48
N ASP A 26 11.51 11.24 -23.90
CA ASP A 26 12.07 10.50 -22.76
C ASP A 26 10.95 10.16 -21.77
N GLU A 27 10.79 8.87 -21.43
CA GLU A 27 9.82 8.50 -20.41
C GLU A 27 10.08 9.38 -19.18
N PRO A 28 9.06 10.08 -18.65
CA PRO A 28 9.27 11.00 -17.56
C PRO A 28 9.94 10.25 -16.41
N ILE A 29 11.17 10.66 -16.11
CA ILE A 29 11.96 10.10 -15.02
C ILE A 29 11.19 10.40 -13.74
N SER A 30 10.76 9.36 -13.03
CA SER A 30 10.13 9.57 -11.73
C SER A 30 11.19 9.99 -10.72
N ASP A 31 10.90 11.03 -9.95
CA ASP A 31 11.71 11.43 -8.80
C ASP A 31 11.62 10.42 -7.65
N PHE A 32 10.85 9.34 -7.82
CA PHE A 32 10.62 8.33 -6.81
C PHE A 32 11.04 6.95 -7.31
N GLN A 33 11.71 6.20 -6.44
CA GLN A 33 12.02 4.79 -6.65
C GLN A 33 11.01 3.91 -5.88
N ALA A 34 10.45 2.91 -6.58
CA ALA A 34 9.58 1.93 -5.96
C ALA A 34 10.37 0.99 -5.04
N VAL A 35 9.86 0.77 -3.84
CA VAL A 35 10.32 -0.27 -2.92
C VAL A 35 9.51 -1.52 -3.18
N ILE A 36 10.19 -2.59 -3.59
CA ILE A 36 9.56 -3.83 -4.04
C ILE A 36 9.93 -4.97 -3.08
N MET A 37 8.95 -5.80 -2.74
CA MET A 37 9.14 -7.04 -1.99
C MET A 37 8.70 -8.26 -2.80
N GLN A 38 9.36 -9.38 -2.56
CA GLN A 38 8.89 -10.68 -3.03
C GLN A 38 7.65 -11.11 -2.23
N ARG A 39 6.66 -11.69 -2.91
CA ARG A 39 5.36 -12.12 -2.34
C ARG A 39 5.55 -12.95 -1.07
N ALA A 40 6.42 -13.95 -1.10
CA ALA A 40 6.69 -14.79 0.06
C ALA A 40 7.27 -14.01 1.25
N ALA A 41 8.18 -13.05 1.00
CA ALA A 41 8.73 -12.21 2.07
C ALA A 41 7.69 -11.23 2.61
N PHE A 42 6.87 -10.65 1.73
CA PHE A 42 5.81 -9.72 2.08
C PHE A 42 4.71 -10.35 2.94
N GLU A 43 4.30 -11.58 2.64
CA GLU A 43 3.30 -12.30 3.44
C GLU A 43 3.82 -12.68 4.83
N ASN A 44 5.15 -12.77 5.00
CA ASN A 44 5.80 -13.09 6.28
C ASN A 44 6.44 -11.87 6.95
N SER A 45 6.14 -10.64 6.50
CA SER A 45 6.83 -9.43 6.97
C SER A 45 6.17 -8.75 8.18
N ILE A 46 5.03 -9.27 8.66
CA ILE A 46 4.32 -8.67 9.79
C ILE A 46 4.90 -9.19 11.09
N GLU A 47 5.48 -8.30 11.88
CA GLU A 47 6.09 -8.66 13.17
C GLU A 47 6.00 -7.52 14.20
N LEU A 48 6.11 -7.90 15.47
CA LEU A 48 6.27 -6.96 16.58
C LEU A 48 7.75 -6.79 16.90
N GLN A 49 8.17 -5.55 17.01
CA GLN A 49 9.50 -5.14 17.43
C GLN A 49 9.41 -4.27 18.68
N ASP A 50 10.55 -4.08 19.34
CA ASP A 50 10.67 -3.12 20.44
C ASP A 50 10.37 -1.69 19.97
N PRO A 51 9.92 -0.80 20.88
CA PRO A 51 9.68 0.59 20.54
C PRO A 51 10.89 1.24 19.88
N LYS A 52 10.62 2.04 18.85
CA LYS A 52 11.61 2.88 18.18
C LYS A 52 11.11 4.33 18.12
N PRO A 53 12.01 5.32 17.93
CA PRO A 53 11.59 6.69 17.70
C PRO A 53 10.64 6.83 16.50
N ILE A 54 9.72 7.78 16.58
CA ILE A 54 8.84 8.12 15.47
C ILE A 54 9.60 9.05 14.53
N GLU A 55 9.79 8.63 13.28
CA GLU A 55 10.50 9.43 12.26
C GLU A 55 9.53 10.24 11.40
N GLU A 56 8.42 9.62 11.02
CA GLU A 56 7.39 10.21 10.17
C GLU A 56 6.02 9.84 10.73
N THR A 57 5.08 10.78 10.71
CA THR A 57 3.73 10.55 11.24
C THR A 57 2.70 10.57 10.13
N GLY A 58 1.82 9.57 10.14
CA GLY A 58 0.60 9.51 9.36
C GLY A 58 -0.62 9.62 10.27
N LYS A 59 -1.58 8.72 10.05
CA LYS A 59 -2.84 8.68 10.80
C LYS A 59 -2.62 8.17 12.23
N ILE A 60 -3.43 8.69 13.16
CA ILE A 60 -3.48 8.26 14.56
C ILE A 60 -4.82 7.56 14.79
N TYR A 61 -4.78 6.39 15.42
CA TYR A 61 -5.95 5.61 15.81
C TYR A 61 -5.98 5.44 17.32
N VAL A 62 -7.18 5.36 17.88
CA VAL A 62 -7.40 5.18 19.32
C VAL A 62 -8.22 3.91 19.55
N LYS A 63 -7.74 3.01 20.42
CA LYS A 63 -8.50 1.85 20.89
C LYS A 63 -8.39 1.78 22.41
N GLY A 64 -9.48 2.04 23.12
CA GLY A 64 -9.43 2.16 24.57
C GLY A 64 -8.49 3.30 24.98
N THR A 65 -7.44 2.98 25.73
CA THR A 65 -6.39 3.92 26.14
C THR A 65 -5.13 3.84 25.27
N GLU A 66 -5.11 3.01 24.24
CA GLU A 66 -3.94 2.82 23.37
C GLU A 66 -4.01 3.74 22.15
N LEU A 67 -2.86 4.28 21.76
CA LEU A 67 -2.66 4.98 20.50
C LEU A 67 -1.90 4.10 19.52
N TYR A 68 -2.33 4.15 18.27
CA TYR A 68 -1.64 3.54 17.15
C TYR A 68 -1.29 4.63 16.15
N ILE A 69 0.00 4.96 16.03
CA ILE A 69 0.48 6.04 15.16
C ILE A 69 1.15 5.41 13.96
N ASN A 70 0.61 5.65 12.77
CA ASN A 70 1.17 5.12 11.54
C ASN A 70 2.48 5.85 11.17
N GLU A 71 3.51 5.10 10.79
CA GLU A 71 4.57 5.55 9.89
C GLU A 71 4.24 5.03 8.48
N PRO A 72 3.79 5.90 7.56
CA PRO A 72 3.28 5.50 6.26
C PRO A 72 4.16 4.46 5.55
N TYR A 73 3.54 3.35 5.12
CA TYR A 73 4.18 2.24 4.42
C TYR A 73 5.25 1.46 5.20
N LYS A 74 5.50 1.79 6.47
CA LYS A 74 6.48 1.11 7.33
C LYS A 74 5.79 0.29 8.43
N GLY A 75 4.87 0.91 9.18
CA GLY A 75 4.26 0.24 10.32
C GLY A 75 3.52 1.16 11.28
N PHE A 76 3.21 0.65 12.48
CA PHE A 76 2.47 1.40 13.49
C PHE A 76 3.18 1.37 14.84
N HIS A 77 3.36 2.55 15.43
CA HIS A 77 3.76 2.70 16.83
C HIS A 77 2.58 2.41 17.74
N ILE A 78 2.78 1.55 18.74
CA ILE A 78 1.78 1.20 19.76
C ILE A 78 2.19 1.88 21.06
N ILE A 79 1.32 2.72 21.60
CA ILE A 79 1.63 3.59 22.74
C ILE A 79 0.53 3.45 23.78
N ASP A 80 0.92 3.25 25.04
CA ASP A 80 0.03 3.38 26.19
C ASP A 80 -0.24 4.88 26.42
N ASN A 81 -1.50 5.27 26.33
CA ASN A 81 -1.96 6.64 26.57
C ASN A 81 -2.98 6.69 27.72
N THR A 82 -2.83 5.80 28.72
CA THR A 82 -3.62 5.80 29.96
C THR A 82 -3.44 7.10 30.75
N ASP A 83 -2.21 7.65 30.76
CA ASP A 83 -1.94 9.04 31.17
C ASP A 83 -1.61 9.88 29.94
N PRO A 84 -2.56 10.69 29.42
CA PRO A 84 -2.34 11.52 28.24
C PRO A 84 -1.26 12.59 28.41
N THR A 85 -0.85 12.90 29.65
CA THR A 85 0.24 13.84 29.91
C THR A 85 1.62 13.19 29.82
N ASN A 86 1.68 11.85 29.83
CA ASN A 86 2.91 11.07 29.78
C ASN A 86 2.73 9.74 29.03
N PRO A 87 2.50 9.76 27.70
CA PRO A 87 2.33 8.55 26.90
C PRO A 87 3.61 7.70 26.87
N THR A 88 3.45 6.38 26.92
CA THR A 88 4.57 5.42 27.01
C THR A 88 4.59 4.48 25.79
N PRO A 89 5.65 4.47 24.96
CA PRO A 89 5.78 3.51 23.86
C PRO A 89 5.82 2.05 24.35
N ILE A 90 5.04 1.17 23.72
CA ILE A 90 4.93 -0.25 24.08
C ILE A 90 5.68 -1.14 23.07
N LYS A 91 5.34 -1.02 21.77
CA LYS A 91 5.89 -1.82 20.68
C LYS A 91 5.82 -1.07 19.35
N TYR A 92 6.52 -1.57 18.34
CA TYR A 92 6.36 -1.19 16.95
C TYR A 92 5.86 -2.38 16.12
N LEU A 93 4.76 -2.20 15.40
CA LEU A 93 4.22 -3.21 14.48
C LEU A 93 4.74 -2.94 13.07
N VAL A 94 5.71 -3.75 12.63
CA VAL A 94 6.22 -3.71 11.26
C VAL A 94 5.14 -4.23 10.32
N THR A 95 4.68 -3.39 9.41
CA THR A 95 3.65 -3.73 8.40
C THR A 95 3.94 -2.99 7.10
N PRO A 96 4.91 -3.45 6.30
CA PRO A 96 5.34 -2.77 5.08
C PRO A 96 4.16 -2.60 4.11
N GLY A 97 4.03 -1.40 3.55
CA GLY A 97 2.95 -1.03 2.64
C GLY A 97 1.61 -0.73 3.30
N ALA A 98 1.51 -0.75 4.63
CA ALA A 98 0.31 -0.33 5.33
C ALA A 98 0.18 1.20 5.42
N THR A 99 -1.05 1.70 5.28
CA THR A 99 -1.37 3.12 5.54
C THR A 99 -2.48 3.31 6.57
N ASP A 100 -3.27 2.27 6.77
CA ASP A 100 -4.48 2.31 7.56
C ASP A 100 -4.67 1.05 8.39
N LEU A 101 -5.31 1.23 9.55
CA LEU A 101 -5.83 0.13 10.34
C LEU A 101 -7.24 0.43 10.84
N ILE A 102 -7.98 -0.62 11.15
CA ILE A 102 -9.27 -0.51 11.82
C ILE A 102 -9.48 -1.66 12.79
N PHE A 103 -10.00 -1.35 13.97
CA PHE A 103 -10.35 -2.35 14.98
C PHE A 103 -11.79 -2.80 14.85
N LYS A 104 -12.01 -4.11 15.01
CA LYS A 104 -13.33 -4.70 15.22
C LYS A 104 -13.20 -5.77 16.31
N GLN A 105 -13.71 -5.44 17.50
CA GLN A 105 -13.56 -6.29 18.68
C GLN A 105 -12.06 -6.58 18.94
N ASP A 106 -11.70 -7.85 19.06
CA ASP A 106 -10.33 -8.30 19.34
C ASP A 106 -9.46 -8.38 18.08
N SER A 107 -10.07 -8.24 16.89
CA SER A 107 -9.33 -8.25 15.62
C SER A 107 -9.10 -6.85 15.12
N PHE A 108 -8.07 -6.69 14.31
CA PHE A 108 -7.85 -5.49 13.52
C PHE A 108 -7.48 -5.84 12.10
N TYR A 109 -7.73 -4.90 11.20
CA TYR A 109 -7.54 -5.08 9.77
C TYR A 109 -6.62 -4.01 9.26
N ILE A 110 -5.71 -4.40 8.37
CA ILE A 110 -4.72 -3.51 7.75
C ILE A 110 -4.82 -3.66 6.24
N ASN A 111 -4.72 -2.53 5.53
CA ASN A 111 -4.51 -2.50 4.09
C ASN A 111 -3.01 -2.63 3.79
N GLN A 112 -2.46 -3.85 3.94
CA GLN A 112 -1.05 -4.05 3.68
C GLN A 112 -0.84 -4.07 2.16
N ALA A 113 -0.36 -2.97 1.58
CA ALA A 113 -0.20 -2.79 0.14
C ALA A 113 -1.43 -3.29 -0.65
N VAL A 114 -1.27 -4.36 -1.44
CA VAL A 114 -2.31 -4.94 -2.29
C VAL A 114 -3.29 -5.87 -1.56
N ASP A 115 -3.01 -6.23 -0.30
CA ASP A 115 -3.75 -7.23 0.46
C ASP A 115 -4.55 -6.63 1.64
N LEU A 116 -5.65 -7.28 1.98
CA LEU A 116 -6.35 -7.04 3.26
C LEU A 116 -5.97 -8.12 4.26
N VAL A 117 -5.43 -7.71 5.40
CA VAL A 117 -4.93 -8.62 6.43
C VAL A 117 -5.71 -8.43 7.72
N ALA A 118 -6.19 -9.52 8.32
CA ALA A 118 -6.83 -9.56 9.61
C ALA A 118 -5.87 -10.13 10.66
N LEU A 119 -5.61 -9.34 11.70
CA LEU A 119 -4.62 -9.61 12.72
C LEU A 119 -5.28 -9.62 14.11
N LYS A 120 -4.60 -10.26 15.06
CA LYS A 120 -4.91 -10.21 16.49
C LYS A 120 -3.63 -10.07 17.29
N PHE A 121 -3.67 -9.25 18.34
CA PHE A 121 -2.63 -9.25 19.37
C PHE A 121 -2.96 -10.29 20.44
N ASP A 122 -1.93 -10.87 21.03
CA ASP A 122 -2.07 -11.53 22.32
C ASP A 122 -2.23 -10.50 23.45
N THR A 123 -2.58 -11.00 24.63
CA THR A 123 -2.60 -10.16 25.83
C THR A 123 -1.19 -9.68 26.14
N GLY A 124 -0.97 -8.36 26.10
CA GLY A 124 0.32 -7.75 26.46
C GLY A 124 1.28 -7.48 25.31
N PHE A 125 0.86 -7.65 24.05
CA PHE A 125 1.66 -7.34 22.85
C PHE A 125 3.00 -8.11 22.76
N ASN A 126 3.01 -9.39 23.15
CA ASN A 126 4.16 -10.27 22.92
C ASN A 126 4.11 -10.92 21.55
N GLN A 127 2.92 -11.06 20.97
CA GLN A 127 2.71 -11.69 19.68
C GLN A 127 1.59 -11.00 18.89
N VAL A 128 1.81 -10.88 17.58
CA VAL A 128 0.76 -10.62 16.60
C VAL A 128 0.54 -11.87 15.77
N THR A 129 -0.72 -12.23 15.56
CA THR A 129 -1.11 -13.39 14.75
C THR A 129 -1.88 -12.93 13.53
N GLU A 130 -1.42 -13.33 12.35
CA GLU A 130 -2.23 -13.26 11.14
C GLU A 130 -3.29 -14.34 11.15
N THR A 131 -4.55 -13.92 11.25
CA THR A 131 -5.70 -14.84 11.29
C THR A 131 -6.27 -15.10 9.90
N ARG A 132 -6.12 -14.13 8.99
CA ARG A 132 -6.59 -14.22 7.61
C ARG A 132 -5.90 -13.17 6.74
N ARG A 133 -5.64 -13.53 5.49
CA ARG A 133 -5.27 -12.61 4.43
C ARG A 133 -6.16 -12.83 3.21
N ILE A 134 -6.55 -11.74 2.57
CA ILE A 134 -7.25 -11.74 1.30
C ILE A 134 -6.34 -11.02 0.30
N LEU A 135 -5.89 -11.77 -0.69
CA LEU A 135 -4.89 -11.32 -1.66
C LEU A 135 -5.50 -10.37 -2.70
N GLY A 136 -4.77 -9.32 -3.07
CA GLY A 136 -5.07 -8.50 -4.25
C GLY A 136 -6.41 -7.76 -4.19
N VAL A 137 -6.84 -7.36 -2.99
CA VAL A 137 -8.08 -6.58 -2.79
C VAL A 137 -7.90 -5.12 -3.18
N PHE A 138 -6.67 -4.60 -3.04
CA PHE A 138 -6.34 -3.20 -3.28
C PHE A 138 -5.47 -3.05 -4.55
N PRO A 139 -5.59 -1.91 -5.26
CA PRO A 139 -4.69 -1.60 -6.36
C PRO A 139 -3.24 -1.45 -5.88
N SER A 140 -2.29 -1.69 -6.77
CA SER A 140 -0.87 -1.44 -6.48
C SER A 140 -0.62 0.04 -6.15
N ILE A 141 0.31 0.28 -5.20
CA ILE A 141 0.66 1.62 -4.75
C ILE A 141 1.32 2.38 -5.91
N ARG A 142 0.79 3.55 -6.22
CA ARG A 142 1.38 4.48 -7.20
C ARG A 142 2.31 5.45 -6.50
N SER A 143 3.29 5.98 -7.24
CA SER A 143 4.15 7.04 -6.73
C SER A 143 3.31 8.30 -6.42
N PRO A 144 3.83 9.25 -5.64
CA PRO A 144 3.18 10.54 -5.42
C PRO A 144 2.87 11.30 -6.73
N GLN A 145 3.67 11.07 -7.78
CA GLN A 145 3.47 11.62 -9.13
C GLN A 145 2.50 10.80 -9.99
N GLY A 146 1.97 9.69 -9.47
CA GLY A 146 0.99 8.83 -10.14
C GLY A 146 1.60 7.70 -10.99
N PHE A 147 2.92 7.53 -10.97
CA PHE A 147 3.59 6.45 -11.71
C PHE A 147 3.31 5.08 -11.11
N GLN A 148 3.25 4.08 -11.98
CA GLN A 148 3.14 2.68 -11.60
C GLN A 148 4.46 1.98 -11.91
N ALA A 149 5.00 1.25 -10.92
CA ALA A 149 6.21 0.47 -11.13
C ALA A 149 5.92 -0.75 -12.00
N TYR A 150 6.86 -1.07 -12.89
CA TYR A 150 6.92 -2.40 -13.48
C TYR A 150 7.30 -3.41 -12.39
N THR A 151 6.53 -4.50 -12.29
CA THR A 151 6.78 -5.59 -11.33
C THR A 151 6.73 -6.92 -12.06
N GLU A 152 7.63 -7.82 -11.71
CA GLU A 152 7.59 -9.20 -12.20
C GLU A 152 6.54 -10.02 -11.44
N GLU A 153 6.28 -11.24 -11.93
CA GLU A 153 5.39 -12.17 -11.22
C GLU A 153 5.91 -12.42 -9.80
N GLY A 154 5.02 -12.27 -8.81
CA GLY A 154 5.36 -12.44 -7.41
C GLY A 154 6.02 -11.22 -6.75
N GLN A 155 6.19 -10.09 -7.45
CA GLN A 155 6.66 -8.85 -6.85
C GLN A 155 5.51 -7.93 -6.42
N ILE A 156 5.71 -7.18 -5.34
CA ILE A 156 4.72 -6.24 -4.79
C ILE A 156 5.41 -4.93 -4.46
N VAL A 157 4.84 -3.82 -4.91
CA VAL A 157 5.26 -2.48 -4.48
C VAL A 157 4.70 -2.23 -3.08
N VAL A 158 5.59 -1.93 -2.13
CA VAL A 158 5.21 -1.65 -0.74
C VAL A 158 5.44 -0.19 -0.36
N ASN A 159 6.26 0.57 -1.09
CA ASN A 159 6.48 2.01 -0.84
C ASN A 159 7.07 2.68 -2.09
N TRP A 160 7.18 4.01 -2.06
CA TRP A 160 7.96 4.83 -2.98
C TRP A 160 8.83 5.80 -2.18
N ILE A 161 10.11 5.90 -2.51
CA ILE A 161 11.07 6.78 -1.82
C ILE A 161 11.58 7.81 -2.83
N GLU A 162 11.65 9.08 -2.43
CA GLU A 162 12.22 10.16 -3.25
C GLU A 162 13.74 9.93 -3.43
N ASN A 163 14.23 10.11 -4.67
CA ASN A 163 15.63 9.90 -5.05
C ASN A 163 16.60 10.91 -4.43
#